data_AF-A0A427A848-F1
#
_entry.id   AF-A0A427A848-F1
#
_cell.length_a   1.000
_cell.length_b   1.000
_cell.length_c   1.000
_cell.angle_alpha   90.00
_cell.angle_beta   90.00
_cell.angle_gamma   90.00
#
_symmetry.space_group_name_H-M   'P 1'
#
loop_
_entity.id
_entity.type
_entity.pdbx_description
1 polymer ?
#
loop_
_entity_poly.entity_id
_entity_poly.type
_entity_poly.pdbx_seq_one_letter_code
_entity_poly.pdbx_strand_id
1 'polypeptide(L)'
;MQARWPNLSYLAKVWDDSRAASEFGRGVLHPTPANDLYTLPSEILMAQAAKQIVMMALLDRVHDVGRLVTIMGNQTSLLEVEIDRLKMEGDPEQLAPARYQVDELHVDNAKLKSELDELTRRSEQANKEPNKLQEGLAESQHHIKEQKANYRKADDELLKLMRENETLKAELPSKSVTNYK
;
A
#
# COMPACT_ATOMS: atom_id res chain seq x y z
N MET A 1 4.14 -51.94 75.54
CA MET A 1 4.27 -50.91 74.48
C MET A 1 2.87 -50.39 74.18
N GLN A 2 2.60 -49.13 74.54
CA GLN A 2 1.27 -48.54 74.40
C GLN A 2 1.15 -47.90 73.02
N ALA A 3 0.13 -48.29 72.25
CA ALA A 3 -0.08 -47.78 70.89
C ALA A 3 -0.39 -46.27 70.94
N ARG A 4 0.40 -45.49 70.19
CA ARG A 4 0.40 -44.02 70.25
C ARG A 4 -0.75 -43.35 69.50
N TRP A 5 -1.68 -44.11 68.91
CA TRP A 5 -2.75 -43.54 68.06
C TRP A 5 -4.07 -44.31 68.17
N PRO A 6 -4.81 -44.20 69.29
CA PRO A 6 -6.06 -44.93 69.47
C PRO A 6 -7.25 -44.37 68.67
N ASN A 7 -7.13 -43.15 68.10
CA ASN A 7 -8.29 -42.37 67.63
C ASN A 7 -8.30 -42.01 66.14
N LEU A 8 -7.54 -42.70 65.28
CA LEU A 8 -7.66 -42.55 63.82
C LEU A 8 -8.86 -43.35 63.31
N SER A 9 -10.06 -42.83 63.55
CA SER A 9 -11.29 -43.35 62.93
C SER A 9 -11.32 -42.97 61.45
N TYR A 10 -11.79 -43.90 60.62
CA TYR A 10 -11.81 -43.88 59.15
C TYR A 10 -12.62 -42.72 58.52
N LEU A 11 -13.13 -41.79 59.31
CA LEU A 11 -14.16 -40.79 58.95
C LEU A 11 -13.82 -39.35 59.38
N ALA A 12 -12.59 -39.08 59.82
CA ALA A 12 -12.20 -37.72 60.18
C ALA A 12 -11.98 -36.87 58.91
N LYS A 13 -12.75 -35.77 58.81
CA LYS A 13 -12.70 -34.73 57.78
C LYS A 13 -11.32 -34.04 57.76
N VAL A 14 -10.30 -34.70 57.21
CA VAL A 14 -8.93 -34.18 57.05
C VAL A 14 -8.90 -32.85 56.27
N TRP A 15 -9.93 -32.60 55.47
CA TRP A 15 -10.08 -31.40 54.66
C TRP A 15 -10.61 -30.18 55.42
N ASP A 16 -11.16 -30.34 56.63
CA ASP A 16 -11.69 -29.22 57.44
C ASP A 16 -10.60 -28.53 58.28
N ASP A 17 -9.40 -29.12 58.38
CA ASP A 17 -8.25 -28.55 59.08
C ASP A 17 -7.10 -28.24 58.09
N SER A 18 -6.81 -26.96 57.92
CA SER A 18 -5.73 -26.43 57.08
C SER A 18 -4.36 -27.05 57.39
N ARG A 19 -4.11 -27.40 58.66
CA ARG A 19 -2.85 -28.00 59.10
C ARG A 19 -2.78 -29.48 58.69
N ALA A 20 -3.87 -30.23 58.92
CA ALA A 20 -3.97 -31.63 58.52
C ALA A 20 -3.95 -31.81 56.99
N ALA A 21 -4.60 -30.91 56.25
CA ALA A 21 -4.60 -30.90 54.78
C ALA A 21 -3.19 -30.61 54.21
N SER A 22 -2.43 -29.72 54.83
CA SER A 22 -1.04 -29.40 54.45
C SER A 22 -0.08 -30.56 54.73
N GLU A 23 -0.22 -31.23 55.88
CA GLU A 23 0.56 -32.43 56.22
C GLU A 23 0.23 -33.62 55.31
N PHE A 24 -1.04 -33.77 54.90
CA PHE A 24 -1.47 -34.75 53.91
C PHE A 24 -0.87 -34.46 52.51
N GLY A 25 -0.94 -33.21 52.04
CA GLY A 25 -0.36 -32.79 50.76
C GLY A 25 1.16 -32.90 50.69
N ARG A 26 1.85 -32.90 51.84
CA ARG A 26 3.29 -33.16 51.97
C ARG A 26 3.65 -34.65 52.12
N GLY A 27 2.68 -35.55 52.10
CA GLY A 27 2.89 -36.99 52.23
C GLY A 27 3.24 -37.46 53.65
N VAL A 28 3.11 -36.59 54.67
CA VAL A 28 3.47 -36.89 56.08
C VAL A 28 2.40 -37.75 56.77
N LEU A 29 1.15 -37.69 56.29
CA LEU A 29 0.06 -38.55 56.75
C LEU A 29 -0.56 -39.31 55.58
N HIS A 30 0.12 -40.38 55.16
CA HIS A 30 -0.52 -41.46 54.42
C HIS A 30 -0.54 -42.71 55.30
N PRO A 31 -1.46 -42.78 56.29
CA PRO A 31 -1.59 -43.96 57.15
C PRO A 31 -2.00 -45.21 56.36
N THR A 32 -2.70 -45.04 55.23
CA THR A 32 -3.18 -46.15 54.40
C THR A 32 -2.02 -46.92 53.74
N PRO A 33 -1.10 -46.31 52.98
CA PRO A 33 0.04 -47.02 52.39
C PRO A 33 0.95 -47.74 53.39
N ALA A 34 1.21 -47.13 54.55
CA ALA A 34 2.04 -47.75 55.58
C ALA A 34 1.39 -49.00 56.18
N ASN A 35 0.07 -49.01 56.34
CA ASN A 35 -0.68 -50.17 56.81
C ASN A 35 -0.85 -51.23 55.70
N ASP A 36 -1.10 -50.79 54.47
CA ASP A 36 -1.25 -51.64 53.28
C ASP A 36 0.01 -52.47 53.03
N LEU A 37 1.20 -51.89 53.25
CA LEU A 37 2.50 -52.58 53.10
C LEU A 37 2.66 -53.82 54.00
N TYR A 38 2.00 -53.85 55.17
CA TYR A 38 2.07 -54.98 56.11
C TYR A 38 0.84 -55.91 56.05
N THR A 39 -0.20 -55.54 55.29
CA THR A 39 -1.50 -56.25 55.29
C THR A 39 -1.93 -56.77 53.93
N LEU A 40 -1.43 -56.20 52.82
CA LEU A 40 -1.83 -56.58 51.46
C LEU A 40 -0.73 -57.40 50.73
N PRO A 41 -1.12 -58.40 49.90
CA PRO A 41 -0.22 -59.06 48.97
C PRO A 41 0.45 -58.10 47.98
N SER A 42 1.62 -58.48 47.47
CA SER A 42 2.45 -57.65 46.58
C SER A 42 1.76 -57.22 45.28
N GLU A 43 0.89 -58.05 44.70
CA GLU A 43 0.15 -57.70 43.48
C GLU A 43 -0.78 -56.49 43.68
N ILE A 44 -1.42 -56.41 44.85
CA ILE A 44 -2.33 -55.31 45.20
C ILE A 44 -1.54 -54.02 45.42
N LEU A 45 -0.38 -54.12 46.07
CA LEU A 45 0.54 -53.00 46.27
C LEU A 45 1.06 -52.44 44.93
N MET A 46 1.41 -53.32 43.98
CA MET A 46 1.86 -52.90 42.64
C MET A 46 0.74 -52.21 41.84
N ALA A 47 -0.49 -52.74 41.91
CA ALA A 47 -1.65 -52.11 41.27
C ALA A 47 -1.95 -50.72 41.88
N GLN A 48 -1.84 -50.58 43.20
CA GLN A 48 -2.02 -49.32 43.91
C GLN A 48 -0.92 -48.31 43.56
N ALA A 49 0.34 -48.73 43.51
CA ALA A 49 1.46 -47.89 43.08
C ALA A 49 1.29 -47.42 41.63
N ALA A 50 0.90 -48.32 40.72
CA ALA A 50 0.61 -47.97 39.33
C ALA A 50 -0.52 -46.93 39.23
N LYS A 51 -1.59 -47.09 40.01
CA LYS A 51 -2.70 -46.12 40.09
C LYS A 51 -2.23 -44.75 40.59
N GLN A 52 -1.36 -44.71 41.58
CA GLN A 52 -0.82 -43.45 42.11
C GLN A 52 0.07 -42.72 41.08
N ILE A 53 0.94 -43.46 40.37
CA ILE A 53 1.77 -42.88 39.30
C ILE A 53 0.90 -42.24 38.21
N VAL A 54 -0.16 -42.94 37.78
CA VAL A 54 -1.11 -42.41 36.80
C VAL A 54 -1.84 -41.16 37.33
N MET A 55 -2.29 -41.18 38.59
CA MET A 55 -2.95 -40.03 39.22
C MET A 55 -2.04 -38.80 39.29
N MET A 56 -0.77 -38.95 39.66
CA MET A 56 0.19 -37.85 39.68
C MET A 56 0.41 -37.27 38.27
N ALA A 57 0.62 -38.13 37.26
CA ALA A 57 0.80 -37.67 35.88
C ALA A 57 -0.43 -36.93 35.33
N LEU A 58 -1.64 -37.35 35.70
CA LEU A 58 -2.87 -36.65 35.34
C LEU A 58 -2.98 -35.31 36.05
N LEU A 59 -2.60 -35.24 37.33
CA LEU A 59 -2.63 -34.00 38.10
C LEU A 59 -1.66 -32.96 37.55
N ASP A 60 -0.44 -33.38 37.21
CA ASP A 60 0.57 -32.50 36.58
C ASP A 60 0.03 -31.95 35.26
N ARG A 61 -0.57 -32.80 34.41
CA ARG A 61 -1.17 -32.36 33.15
C ARG A 61 -2.33 -31.38 33.35
N VAL A 62 -3.20 -31.63 34.34
CA VAL A 62 -4.30 -30.70 34.68
C VAL A 62 -3.73 -29.37 35.16
N HIS A 63 -2.68 -29.40 35.97
CA HIS A 63 -1.99 -28.19 36.42
C HIS A 63 -1.38 -27.40 35.26
N ASP A 64 -0.68 -28.07 34.35
CA ASP A 64 -0.07 -27.45 33.17
C ASP A 64 -1.12 -26.82 32.24
N VAL A 65 -2.23 -27.52 31.99
CA VAL A 65 -3.36 -26.97 31.24
C VAL A 65 -3.95 -25.76 31.97
N GLY A 66 -4.09 -25.82 33.29
CA GLY A 66 -4.56 -24.70 34.11
C GLY A 66 -3.66 -23.45 34.01
N ARG A 67 -2.33 -23.64 33.97
CA ARG A 67 -1.38 -22.55 33.72
C ARG A 67 -1.55 -21.95 32.33
N LEU A 68 -1.67 -22.80 31.31
CA LEU A 68 -1.86 -22.36 29.93
C LEU A 68 -3.14 -21.55 29.76
N VAL A 69 -4.26 -22.03 30.34
CA VAL A 69 -5.54 -21.32 30.32
C VAL A 69 -5.42 -19.94 30.94
N THR A 70 -4.71 -19.81 32.07
CA THR A 70 -4.46 -18.52 32.71
C THR A 70 -3.68 -17.56 31.80
N ILE A 71 -2.61 -18.05 31.16
CA ILE A 71 -1.80 -17.24 30.23
C ILE A 71 -2.64 -16.76 29.06
N MET A 72 -3.40 -17.66 28.42
CA MET A 72 -4.28 -17.31 27.31
C MET A 72 -5.39 -16.35 27.73
N GLY A 73 -5.96 -16.51 28.93
CA GLY A 73 -6.94 -15.58 29.48
C GLY A 73 -6.37 -14.17 29.59
N ASN A 74 -5.17 -14.03 30.15
CA ASN A 74 -4.50 -12.73 30.27
C ASN A 74 -4.20 -12.08 28.90
N GLN A 75 -3.73 -12.87 27.93
CA GLN A 75 -3.52 -12.38 26.55
C GLN A 75 -4.83 -11.93 25.90
N THR A 76 -5.92 -12.65 26.15
CA THR A 76 -7.24 -12.33 25.61
C THR A 76 -7.74 -11.00 26.17
N SER A 77 -7.62 -10.78 27.48
CA SER A 77 -7.97 -9.50 28.11
C SER A 77 -7.10 -8.34 27.62
N LEU A 78 -5.81 -8.58 27.38
CA LEU A 78 -4.92 -7.56 26.80
C LEU A 78 -5.36 -7.18 25.39
N LEU A 79 -5.70 -8.16 24.55
CA LEU A 79 -6.19 -7.92 23.21
C LEU A 79 -7.53 -7.17 23.20
N GLU A 80 -8.44 -7.49 24.12
CA GLU A 80 -9.73 -6.80 24.26
C GLU A 80 -9.54 -5.31 24.58
N VAL A 81 -8.64 -4.99 25.52
CA VAL A 81 -8.28 -3.60 25.85
C VAL A 81 -7.66 -2.88 24.65
N GLU A 82 -6.76 -3.53 23.92
CA GLU A 82 -6.12 -2.91 22.74
C GLU A 82 -7.13 -2.67 21.60
N ILE A 83 -8.06 -3.61 21.38
CA ILE A 83 -9.15 -3.44 20.41
C ILE A 83 -10.01 -2.23 20.76
N ASP A 84 -10.40 -2.08 22.03
CA ASP A 84 -11.21 -0.95 22.45
C ASP A 84 -10.44 0.37 22.39
N ARG A 85 -9.14 0.37 22.71
CA ARG A 85 -8.26 1.53 22.49
C ARG A 85 -8.23 1.93 21.01
N LEU A 86 -8.03 0.97 20.10
CA LEU A 86 -7.99 1.24 18.66
C LEU A 86 -9.33 1.73 18.10
N LYS A 87 -10.46 1.27 18.65
CA LYS A 87 -11.78 1.81 18.28
C LYS A 87 -11.94 3.27 18.74
N MET A 88 -11.40 3.63 19.91
CA MET A 88 -11.45 5.00 20.43
C MET A 88 -10.40 5.92 19.79
N GLU A 89 -9.26 5.38 19.31
CA GLU A 89 -8.25 6.13 18.56
C GLU A 89 -8.66 6.31 17.09
N GLY A 90 -9.31 5.31 16.51
CA GLY A 90 -9.98 5.39 15.20
C GLY A 90 -11.30 6.16 15.23
N ASP A 91 -11.44 7.11 16.16
CA ASP A 91 -12.64 7.91 16.31
C ASP A 91 -12.86 8.76 15.04
N PRO A 92 -13.97 8.54 14.30
CA PRO A 92 -14.30 9.34 13.13
C PRO A 92 -14.37 10.84 13.42
N GLU A 93 -14.56 11.23 14.69
CA GLU A 93 -14.60 12.63 15.13
C GLU A 93 -13.21 13.29 15.12
N GLN A 94 -12.14 12.55 15.42
CA GLN A 94 -10.75 13.04 15.25
C GLN A 94 -10.33 13.12 13.78
N LEU A 95 -10.93 12.29 12.92
CA LEU A 95 -10.71 12.30 11.48
C LEU A 95 -11.58 13.35 10.76
N ALA A 96 -12.62 13.89 11.40
CA ALA A 96 -13.53 14.84 10.79
C ALA A 96 -12.84 16.12 10.25
N PRO A 97 -11.90 16.76 10.97
CA PRO A 97 -11.17 17.92 10.45
C PRO A 97 -10.32 17.57 9.22
N ALA A 98 -9.65 16.42 9.24
CA ALA A 98 -8.85 15.95 8.12
C ALA A 98 -9.73 15.63 6.88
N ARG A 99 -10.91 15.03 7.09
CA ARG A 99 -11.88 14.77 6.02
C ARG A 99 -12.43 16.06 5.42
N TYR A 100 -12.78 17.04 6.25
CA TYR A 100 -13.22 18.36 5.78
C TYR A 100 -12.13 19.04 4.92
N GLN A 101 -10.87 18.99 5.35
CA GLN A 101 -9.75 19.52 4.56
C GLN A 101 -9.59 18.79 3.21
N VAL A 102 -9.77 17.48 3.17
CA VAL A 102 -9.73 16.71 1.91
C VAL A 102 -10.87 17.13 0.98
N ASP A 103 -12.07 17.34 1.49
CA ASP A 103 -13.22 17.78 0.69
C ASP A 103 -13.01 19.20 0.14
N GLU A 104 -12.49 20.13 0.95
CA GLU A 104 -12.14 21.49 0.52
C GLU A 104 -11.06 21.47 -0.58
N LEU A 105 -9.97 20.71 -0.37
CA LEU A 105 -8.92 20.53 -1.37
C LEU A 105 -9.43 19.87 -2.65
N HIS A 106 -10.43 19.00 -2.56
CA HIS A 106 -11.04 18.36 -3.74
C HIS A 106 -11.82 19.40 -4.57
N VAL A 107 -12.56 20.30 -3.93
CA VAL A 107 -13.25 21.42 -4.61
C VAL A 107 -12.25 22.36 -5.28
N ASP A 108 -11.19 22.74 -4.57
CA ASP A 108 -10.15 23.61 -5.11
C ASP A 108 -9.42 22.97 -6.30
N ASN A 109 -9.11 21.68 -6.24
CA ASN A 109 -8.53 20.96 -7.37
C ASN A 109 -9.46 20.92 -8.58
N ALA A 110 -10.76 20.74 -8.38
CA ALA A 110 -11.73 20.77 -9.48
C ALA A 110 -11.77 22.15 -10.13
N LYS A 111 -11.72 23.23 -9.33
CA LYS A 111 -11.64 24.60 -9.82
C LYS A 111 -10.36 24.86 -10.61
N LEU A 112 -9.19 24.53 -10.04
CA LEU A 112 -7.90 24.70 -10.71
C LEU A 112 -7.82 23.93 -12.04
N LYS A 113 -8.40 22.72 -12.09
CA LYS A 113 -8.50 21.96 -13.34
C LYS A 113 -9.32 22.70 -14.40
N SER A 114 -10.45 23.29 -14.02
CA SER A 114 -11.27 24.08 -14.96
C SER A 114 -10.56 25.35 -15.45
N GLU A 115 -9.81 26.03 -14.59
CA GLU A 115 -9.02 27.21 -14.96
C GLU A 115 -7.87 26.84 -15.90
N LEU A 116 -7.22 25.70 -15.67
CA LEU A 116 -6.19 25.16 -16.54
C LEU A 116 -6.74 24.83 -17.95
N ASP A 117 -7.91 24.21 -18.02
CA ASP A 117 -8.58 23.92 -19.30
C ASP A 117 -8.92 25.22 -20.04
N GLU A 118 -9.38 26.25 -19.34
CA GLU A 118 -9.67 27.55 -19.94
C GLU A 118 -8.39 28.23 -20.46
N LEU A 119 -7.32 28.22 -19.68
CA LEU A 119 -6.02 28.78 -20.06
C LEU A 119 -5.43 28.05 -21.27
N THR A 120 -5.55 26.73 -21.32
CA THR A 120 -5.17 25.91 -22.47
C THR A 120 -5.91 26.39 -23.72
N ARG A 121 -7.24 26.51 -23.64
CA ARG A 121 -8.07 26.98 -24.76
C ARG A 121 -7.71 28.41 -25.20
N ARG A 122 -7.43 29.31 -24.25
CA ARG A 122 -6.99 30.69 -24.55
C ARG A 122 -5.63 30.69 -25.25
N SER A 123 -4.69 29.86 -24.81
CA SER A 123 -3.38 29.71 -25.42
C SER A 123 -3.48 29.20 -26.87
N GLU A 124 -4.27 28.14 -27.10
CA GLU A 124 -4.54 27.63 -28.45
C GLU A 124 -5.15 28.70 -29.35
N GLN A 125 -6.08 29.50 -28.83
CA GLN A 125 -6.68 30.60 -29.58
C GLN A 125 -5.68 31.71 -29.90
N ALA A 126 -4.85 32.10 -28.94
CA ALA A 126 -3.81 33.13 -29.12
C ALA A 126 -2.78 32.71 -30.17
N ASN A 127 -2.52 31.41 -30.32
CA ASN A 127 -1.59 30.88 -31.32
C ASN A 127 -2.16 30.84 -32.76
N LYS A 128 -3.47 31.06 -32.97
CA LYS A 128 -4.07 31.01 -34.31
C LYS A 128 -3.64 32.17 -35.21
N GLU A 129 -3.54 33.37 -34.66
CA GLU A 129 -3.14 34.57 -35.41
C GLU A 129 -1.69 34.50 -35.90
N PRO A 130 -0.68 34.26 -35.04
CA PRO A 130 0.71 34.15 -35.50
C PRO A 130 0.89 33.00 -36.49
N ASN A 131 0.19 31.86 -36.33
CA ASN A 131 0.23 30.77 -37.31
C ASN A 131 -0.27 31.22 -38.70
N LYS A 132 -1.41 31.94 -38.75
CA LYS A 132 -1.93 32.50 -40.02
C LYS A 132 -0.98 33.51 -40.65
N LEU A 133 -0.40 34.40 -39.84
CA LEU A 133 0.58 35.38 -40.31
C LEU A 133 1.83 34.69 -40.84
N GLN A 134 2.30 33.62 -40.20
CA GLN A 134 3.44 32.84 -40.64
C GLN A 134 3.17 32.11 -41.97
N GLU A 135 1.97 31.54 -42.13
CA GLU A 135 1.54 30.91 -43.38
C GLU A 135 1.47 31.94 -44.53
N GLY A 136 0.81 33.08 -44.32
CA GLY A 136 0.75 34.15 -45.32
C GLY A 136 2.11 34.76 -45.65
N LEU A 137 3.03 34.84 -44.68
CA LEU A 137 4.41 35.24 -44.93
C LEU A 137 5.13 34.23 -45.82
N ALA A 138 4.96 32.93 -45.58
CA ALA A 138 5.55 31.88 -46.41
C ALA A 138 5.01 31.92 -47.85
N GLU A 139 3.72 32.14 -48.03
CA GLU A 139 3.08 32.33 -49.35
C GLU A 139 3.63 33.54 -50.09
N SER A 140 3.75 34.69 -49.41
CA SER A 140 4.31 35.91 -50.00
C SER A 140 5.77 35.74 -50.40
N GLN A 141 6.57 35.06 -49.57
CA GLN A 141 7.95 34.72 -49.89
C GLN A 141 8.05 33.79 -51.12
N HIS A 142 7.14 32.82 -51.25
CA HIS A 142 7.06 31.96 -52.43
C HIS A 142 6.77 32.79 -53.69
N HIS A 143 5.77 33.66 -53.65
CA HIS A 143 5.43 34.56 -54.76
C HIS A 143 6.61 35.43 -55.19
N ILE A 144 7.34 36.01 -54.24
CA ILE A 144 8.53 36.82 -54.54
C ILE A 144 9.61 35.99 -55.24
N LYS A 145 9.84 34.75 -54.81
CA LYS A 145 10.81 33.85 -55.45
C LYS A 145 10.38 33.52 -56.88
N GLU A 146 9.11 33.25 -57.10
CA GLU A 146 8.54 32.96 -58.41
C GLU A 146 8.64 34.18 -59.35
N GLN A 147 8.26 35.37 -58.89
CA GLN A 147 8.41 36.61 -59.66
C GLN A 147 9.87 36.86 -60.04
N LYS A 148 10.82 36.68 -59.11
CA LYS A 148 12.26 36.81 -59.41
C LYS A 148 12.71 35.82 -60.48
N ALA A 149 12.22 34.58 -60.47
CA ALA A 149 12.52 33.59 -61.49
C ALA A 149 11.96 34.02 -62.86
N ASN A 150 10.74 34.54 -62.90
CA ASN A 150 10.12 35.05 -64.12
C ASN A 150 10.86 36.27 -64.69
N TYR A 151 11.28 37.22 -63.86
CA TYR A 151 12.10 38.35 -64.30
C TYR A 151 13.42 37.90 -64.90
N ARG A 152 14.12 36.94 -64.25
CA ARG A 152 15.36 36.37 -64.81
C ARG A 152 15.12 35.73 -66.18
N LYS A 153 14.03 34.99 -66.33
CA LYS A 153 13.68 34.36 -67.61
C LYS A 153 13.39 35.41 -68.70
N ALA A 154 12.68 36.48 -68.38
CA ALA A 154 12.42 37.56 -69.31
C ALA A 154 13.70 38.29 -69.73
N ASP A 155 14.61 38.55 -68.80
CA ASP A 155 15.94 39.11 -69.10
C ASP A 155 16.75 38.19 -70.03
N ASP A 156 16.74 36.87 -69.77
CA ASP A 156 17.41 35.88 -70.63
C ASP A 156 16.83 35.86 -72.06
N GLU A 157 15.50 35.96 -72.20
CA GLU A 157 14.82 36.07 -73.50
C GLU A 157 15.18 37.37 -74.23
N LEU A 158 15.25 38.49 -73.51
CA LEU A 158 15.61 39.80 -74.06
C LEU A 158 17.06 39.80 -74.55
N LEU A 159 17.99 39.23 -73.78
CA LEU A 159 19.38 39.02 -74.18
C LEU A 159 19.51 38.12 -75.43
N LYS A 160 18.64 37.12 -75.56
CA LYS A 160 18.58 36.27 -76.76
C LYS A 160 18.13 37.07 -77.99
N LEU A 161 17.03 37.81 -77.88
CA LEU A 161 16.51 38.64 -78.98
C LEU A 161 17.50 39.75 -79.39
N MET A 162 18.22 40.36 -78.45
CA MET A 162 19.27 41.33 -78.76
C MET A 162 20.37 40.72 -79.64
N ARG A 163 20.85 39.52 -79.30
CA ARG A 163 21.85 38.82 -80.12
C ARG A 163 21.31 38.51 -81.52
N GLU A 164 20.08 38.02 -81.63
CA GLU A 164 19.44 37.77 -82.93
C GLU A 164 19.32 39.05 -83.76
N ASN A 165 18.94 40.18 -83.14
CA ASN A 165 18.83 41.47 -83.81
C ASN A 165 20.20 41.97 -84.33
N GLU A 166 21.25 41.83 -83.52
CA GLU A 166 22.63 42.13 -83.94
C GLU A 166 23.06 41.29 -85.13
N THR A 167 22.73 39.99 -85.14
CA THR A 167 23.04 39.11 -86.29
C THR A 167 22.29 39.51 -87.56
N LEU A 168 20.99 39.80 -87.47
CA LEU A 168 20.19 40.25 -88.61
C LEU A 168 20.69 41.58 -89.17
N LYS A 169 21.14 42.49 -88.31
CA LYS A 169 21.73 43.78 -88.71
C LYS A 169 23.04 43.60 -89.47
N ALA A 170 23.85 42.58 -89.12
CA ALA A 170 25.08 42.27 -89.84
C ALA A 170 24.83 41.63 -91.23
N GLU A 171 23.69 40.95 -91.42
CA GLU A 171 23.30 40.32 -92.69
C GLU A 171 22.56 41.27 -93.66
N LEU A 172 22.09 42.43 -93.20
CA LEU A 172 21.41 43.44 -94.03
C LEU A 172 22.42 44.28 -94.85
N PRO A 173 22.30 44.37 -96.20
CA PRO A 173 23.19 45.19 -97.02
C PRO A 173 22.86 46.69 -96.84
N SER A 174 23.87 47.55 -96.66
CA SER A 174 23.79 48.97 -96.27
C SER A 174 22.96 49.94 -97.15
N LYS A 175 22.06 49.48 -98.03
CA LYS A 175 21.35 50.30 -99.03
C LYS A 175 19.90 50.68 -98.70
N SER A 176 19.27 50.20 -97.62
CA SER A 176 17.82 50.37 -97.40
C SER A 176 17.37 51.47 -96.40
N VAL A 177 18.28 52.30 -95.86
CA VAL A 177 17.92 53.26 -94.78
C VAL A 177 17.26 54.57 -95.27
N THR A 178 17.05 54.80 -96.57
CA THR A 178 16.59 56.12 -97.07
C THR A 178 15.09 56.32 -97.26
N ASN A 179 14.21 55.49 -96.73
CA ASN A 179 12.76 55.77 -96.79
C ASN A 179 12.11 55.45 -95.45
N TYR A 180 12.00 56.45 -94.58
CA TYR A 180 10.76 56.80 -93.87
C TYR A 180 10.99 58.17 -93.22
N LYS A 181 10.20 59.15 -93.67
CA LYS A 181 10.10 60.50 -93.11
C LYS A 181 8.89 60.55 -92.19
#